data_AF-A0A7C2LL66-F1
#
_entry.id   AF-A0A7C2LL66-F1
#
_cell.length_a   1.000
_cell.length_b   1.000
_cell.length_c   1.000
_cell.angle_alpha   90.00
_cell.angle_beta   90.00
_cell.angle_gamma   90.00
#
_symmetry.space_group_name_H-M   'P 1'
#
loop_
_entity.id
_entity.type
_entity.pdbx_description
1 polymer ?
#
loop_
_entity_poly.entity_id
_entity_poly.type
_entity_poly.pdbx_seq_one_letter_code
_entity_poly.pdbx_strand_id
1 'polypeptide(L)'
;MKKQFTCILLLAITLLPGGPSALWAEGAAEQGSVTTRPRTEIEDSVRTKGVVIIPEHFLRGYDPITVFYRDVVGPERGGPLDNPGDLLSLSPPHEGEYRFLDAHTVQFLPATNWPALKQFTVKVRGSQSVLRTLMVPPTDTTPGDGARDLDPIERIILVFPNELSPADIERMISFEVKPLPGVGRMESVILTGNDFTVKMLDKTDAGRSNRYVLTFSAPIEFGKRVTMRIRLSLDDDIPGSLVTYDFRTKQEFRLAAVGSGSTRLPVATNGSVYSLEQAID
;
A
#
# COMPACT_ATOMS: atom_id res chain seq x y z
N MET A 1 2.52 -80.18 -1.46
CA MET A 1 3.42 -80.47 -0.31
C MET A 1 4.86 -80.22 -0.73
N LYS A 2 5.67 -79.68 0.18
CA LYS A 2 7.13 -79.39 0.12
C LYS A 2 7.57 -78.08 -0.58
N LYS A 3 7.92 -77.11 0.26
CA LYS A 3 8.85 -76.00 0.01
C LYS A 3 10.29 -76.50 0.14
N GLN A 4 11.20 -76.04 -0.73
CA GLN A 4 12.65 -75.87 -0.48
C GLN A 4 13.11 -74.68 -1.37
N PHE A 5 13.47 -73.52 -0.79
CA PHE A 5 14.82 -73.07 -0.43
C PHE A 5 15.85 -73.09 -1.57
N THR A 6 16.35 -71.91 -1.97
CA THR A 6 17.77 -71.50 -1.91
C THR A 6 18.00 -70.15 -2.62
N CYS A 7 18.68 -69.24 -1.92
CA CYS A 7 19.21 -67.96 -2.42
C CYS A 7 20.37 -68.16 -3.40
N ILE A 8 20.42 -67.37 -4.48
CA ILE A 8 21.68 -66.91 -5.08
C ILE A 8 21.56 -65.41 -5.37
N LEU A 9 22.48 -64.68 -4.75
CA LEU A 9 22.77 -63.26 -4.90
C LEU A 9 23.53 -63.07 -6.22
N LEU A 10 23.11 -62.13 -7.08
CA LEU A 10 24.01 -61.54 -8.06
C LEU A 10 23.80 -60.02 -8.12
N LEU A 11 24.87 -59.35 -7.70
CA LEU A 11 25.08 -57.91 -7.70
C LEU A 11 25.25 -57.43 -9.15
N ALA A 12 24.53 -56.37 -9.53
CA ALA A 12 24.94 -55.52 -10.65
C ALA A 12 24.68 -54.06 -10.25
N ILE A 13 25.79 -53.38 -9.91
CA ILE A 13 25.88 -51.95 -9.63
C ILE A 13 26.13 -51.25 -10.96
N THR A 14 25.25 -50.34 -11.39
CA THR A 14 25.63 -49.25 -12.31
C THR A 14 24.88 -47.96 -12.00
N LEU A 15 25.67 -47.01 -11.47
CA LEU A 15 25.63 -45.54 -11.49
C LEU A 15 24.30 -44.79 -11.79
N LEU A 16 23.89 -43.97 -10.81
CA LEU A 16 23.26 -42.65 -10.98
C LEU A 16 24.34 -41.60 -11.33
N PRO A 17 24.00 -40.52 -12.07
CA PRO A 17 23.51 -39.27 -11.46
C PRO A 17 22.31 -38.70 -12.24
N GLY A 18 21.38 -37.90 -11.73
CA GLY A 18 21.38 -36.99 -10.60
C GLY A 18 20.77 -35.65 -11.03
N GLY A 19 19.49 -35.43 -10.70
CA GLY A 19 18.86 -34.10 -10.56
C GLY A 19 18.03 -33.54 -11.74
N PRO A 20 17.15 -32.55 -11.50
CA PRO A 20 16.32 -32.37 -10.30
C PRO A 20 14.83 -32.11 -10.62
N SER A 21 13.99 -32.47 -9.65
CA SER A 21 12.56 -32.16 -9.57
C SER A 21 12.31 -30.65 -9.59
N ALA A 22 11.32 -30.24 -10.38
CA ALA A 22 10.81 -28.88 -10.42
C ALA A 22 10.18 -28.51 -9.06
N LEU A 23 10.90 -27.70 -8.29
CA LEU A 23 10.33 -26.82 -7.27
C LEU A 23 9.43 -25.81 -7.97
N TRP A 24 8.13 -25.87 -7.71
CA TRP A 24 7.25 -24.75 -7.98
C TRP A 24 7.56 -23.65 -6.96
N ALA A 25 7.82 -22.46 -7.51
CA ALA A 25 8.24 -21.28 -6.79
C ALA A 25 7.12 -20.76 -5.89
N GLU A 26 7.40 -20.75 -4.59
CA GLU A 26 6.69 -19.95 -3.60
C GLU A 26 6.89 -18.47 -3.96
N GLY A 27 5.83 -17.81 -4.44
CA GLY A 27 5.80 -16.37 -4.61
C GLY A 27 5.80 -15.72 -3.22
N ALA A 28 7.00 -15.49 -2.68
CA ALA A 28 7.18 -14.70 -1.48
C ALA A 28 6.70 -13.27 -1.73
N ALA A 29 5.54 -12.94 -1.17
CA ALA A 29 5.15 -11.57 -0.94
C ALA A 29 6.21 -10.91 -0.04
N GLU A 30 6.93 -9.92 -0.57
CA GLU A 30 7.74 -9.00 0.22
C GLU A 30 6.81 -8.23 1.17
N GLN A 31 6.58 -8.79 2.35
CA GLN A 31 6.09 -8.03 3.49
C GLN A 31 7.22 -7.11 3.94
N GLY A 32 7.03 -5.80 3.74
CA GLY A 32 7.96 -4.76 4.13
C GLY A 32 8.47 -4.96 5.55
N SER A 33 9.78 -5.12 5.65
CA SER A 33 10.57 -5.23 6.87
C SER A 33 10.09 -4.24 7.95
N VAL A 34 9.68 -4.78 9.11
CA VAL A 34 9.80 -4.05 10.37
C VAL A 34 11.28 -3.72 10.50
N THR A 35 11.66 -2.44 10.43
CA THR A 35 13.04 -2.00 10.66
C THR A 35 13.37 -2.24 12.13
N THR A 36 13.69 -3.48 12.48
CA THR A 36 14.23 -3.83 13.78
C THR A 36 15.65 -3.32 13.79
N ARG A 37 15.88 -2.14 14.40
CA ARG A 37 17.26 -1.70 14.67
C ARG A 37 17.96 -2.77 15.51
N PRO A 38 19.22 -3.11 15.20
CA PRO A 38 19.98 -4.03 16.03
C PRO A 38 20.08 -3.45 17.45
N ARG A 39 19.95 -4.31 18.47
CA ARG A 39 19.95 -3.92 19.89
C ARG A 39 21.11 -2.99 20.26
N THR A 40 22.29 -3.19 19.67
CA THR A 40 23.48 -2.35 19.86
C THR A 40 23.24 -0.87 19.51
N GLU A 41 22.51 -0.58 18.43
CA GLU A 41 22.22 0.80 18.00
C GLU A 41 21.23 1.49 18.96
N ILE A 42 20.31 0.73 19.53
CA ILE A 42 19.38 1.21 20.56
C ILE A 42 20.15 1.54 21.84
N GLU A 43 21.05 0.64 22.27
CA GLU A 43 21.87 0.84 23.47
C GLU A 43 22.77 2.08 23.34
N ASP A 44 23.40 2.30 22.18
CA ASP A 44 24.20 3.50 21.91
C ASP A 44 23.35 4.78 21.89
N SER A 45 22.13 4.68 21.34
CA SER A 45 21.16 5.79 21.34
C SER A 45 20.70 6.14 22.75
N VAL A 46 20.45 5.14 23.61
CA VAL A 46 20.09 5.34 25.02
C VAL A 46 21.24 5.96 25.80
N ARG A 47 22.48 5.52 25.57
CA ARG A 47 23.67 6.13 26.19
C ARG A 47 23.79 7.61 25.86
N THR A 48 23.50 7.98 24.62
CA THR A 48 23.64 9.36 24.11
C THR A 48 22.47 10.26 24.50
N LYS A 49 21.22 9.78 24.32
CA LYS A 49 19.99 10.57 24.48
C LYS A 49 19.32 10.40 25.85
N GLY A 50 19.72 9.40 26.64
CA GLY A 50 19.12 9.07 27.94
C GLY A 50 17.80 8.30 27.84
N VAL A 51 16.97 8.61 26.84
CA VAL A 51 15.70 7.92 26.55
C VAL A 51 15.53 7.71 25.04
N VAL A 52 15.05 6.53 24.64
CA VAL A 52 14.74 6.20 23.24
C VAL A 52 13.33 5.62 23.15
N ILE A 53 12.54 6.09 22.19
CA ILE A 53 11.16 5.65 21.94
C ILE A 53 11.13 4.92 20.59
N ILE A 54 10.51 3.74 20.56
CA ILE A 54 10.31 2.93 19.35
C ILE A 54 8.82 2.58 19.23
N PRO A 55 8.17 2.76 18.06
CA PRO A 55 8.73 3.30 16.82
C PRO A 55 9.02 4.81 16.91
N GLU A 56 9.83 5.33 15.97
CA GLU A 56 10.28 6.74 15.98
C GLU A 56 9.39 7.69 15.17
N HIS A 57 8.68 7.16 14.15
CA HIS A 57 8.01 7.99 13.14
C HIS A 57 6.50 7.75 13.09
N PHE A 58 6.10 6.48 12.99
CA PHE A 58 4.71 6.14 12.74
C PHE A 58 4.26 4.88 13.47
N LEU A 59 2.94 4.75 13.59
CA LEU A 59 2.24 3.61 14.18
C LEU A 59 1.32 2.97 13.14
N ARG A 60 1.31 1.64 13.09
CA ARG A 60 0.39 0.84 12.25
C ARG A 60 -0.23 -0.26 13.08
N GLY A 61 -1.49 -0.62 12.79
CA GLY A 61 -2.08 -1.82 13.37
C GLY A 61 -2.03 -1.81 14.90
N TYR A 62 -1.35 -2.81 15.45
CA TYR A 62 -1.13 -2.99 16.88
C TYR A 62 0.32 -2.72 17.30
N ASP A 63 1.03 -1.87 16.54
CA ASP A 63 2.44 -1.57 16.82
C ASP A 63 2.60 -1.13 18.28
N PRO A 64 3.46 -1.81 19.07
CA PRO A 64 3.72 -1.42 20.45
C PRO A 64 4.54 -0.14 20.50
N ILE A 65 4.38 0.64 21.58
CA ILE A 65 5.29 1.75 21.89
C ILE A 65 6.21 1.31 23.01
N THR A 66 7.50 1.21 22.73
CA THR A 66 8.52 0.78 23.68
C THR A 66 9.47 1.93 23.98
N VAL A 67 9.72 2.17 25.26
CA VAL A 67 10.58 3.25 25.75
C VAL A 67 11.73 2.62 26.53
N PHE A 68 12.95 2.91 26.09
CA PHE A 68 14.19 2.48 26.72
C PHE A 68 14.78 3.62 27.53
N TYR A 69 15.07 3.35 28.80
CA TYR A 69 15.66 4.27 29.75
C TYR A 69 17.11 3.90 30.04
N ARG A 70 17.98 4.91 30.18
CA ARG A 70 19.33 4.69 30.68
C ARG A 70 19.34 4.27 32.15
N ASP A 71 18.49 4.91 32.96
CA ASP A 71 18.44 4.70 34.40
C ASP A 71 17.42 3.59 34.75
N VAL A 72 17.58 2.95 35.91
CA VAL A 72 16.61 1.95 36.40
C VAL A 72 15.31 2.64 36.78
N VAL A 73 14.21 2.24 36.15
CA VAL A 73 12.86 2.80 36.34
C VAL A 73 11.83 1.77 36.81
N GLY A 74 12.18 0.48 36.79
CA GLY A 74 11.26 -0.62 37.09
C GLY A 74 11.94 -1.84 37.72
N PRO A 75 11.17 -2.90 37.99
CA PRO A 75 11.68 -4.16 38.53
C PRO A 75 12.50 -4.94 37.48
N GLU A 76 13.58 -5.62 37.92
CA GLU A 76 14.46 -6.39 37.02
C GLU A 76 13.73 -7.46 36.20
N ARG A 77 12.70 -8.10 36.79
CA ARG A 77 11.93 -9.17 36.13
C ARG A 77 10.76 -8.64 35.29
N GLY A 78 10.62 -7.32 35.15
CA GLY A 78 9.46 -6.70 34.52
C GLY A 78 8.16 -6.92 35.31
N GLY A 79 7.02 -6.65 34.67
CA GLY A 79 5.69 -6.85 35.25
C GLY A 79 4.68 -5.76 34.86
N PRO A 80 3.43 -5.87 35.33
CA PRO A 80 2.38 -4.88 35.07
C PRO A 80 2.76 -3.47 35.56
N LEU A 81 2.33 -2.44 34.84
CA LEU A 81 2.47 -1.05 35.21
C LEU A 81 1.11 -0.35 35.12
N ASP A 82 0.33 -0.38 36.20
CA ASP A 82 -1.04 0.17 36.17
C ASP A 82 -1.06 1.71 36.11
N ASN A 83 -0.04 2.36 36.68
CA ASN A 83 0.08 3.81 36.76
C ASN A 83 1.39 4.28 36.13
N PRO A 84 1.46 4.43 34.80
CA PRO A 84 2.72 4.72 34.12
C PRO A 84 3.23 6.15 34.34
N GLY A 85 2.36 7.10 34.69
CA GLY A 85 2.76 8.46 35.07
C GLY A 85 3.66 9.14 34.02
N ASP A 86 4.83 9.61 34.46
CA ASP A 86 5.83 10.25 33.60
C ASP A 86 6.71 9.25 32.82
N LEU A 87 6.59 7.95 33.08
CA LEU A 87 7.35 6.91 32.38
C LEU A 87 6.81 6.61 30.98
N LEU A 88 5.50 6.75 30.77
CA LEU A 88 4.91 6.66 29.45
C LEU A 88 3.48 7.20 29.52
N SER A 89 3.17 8.25 28.76
CA SER A 89 1.80 8.69 28.59
C SER A 89 1.52 9.08 27.15
N LEU A 90 0.29 8.84 26.71
CA LEU A 90 -0.19 9.11 25.36
C LEU A 90 -1.22 10.22 25.36
N SER A 91 -1.14 11.10 24.36
CA SER A 91 -2.16 12.12 24.10
C SER A 91 -2.50 12.15 22.60
N PRO A 92 -3.76 11.87 22.20
CA PRO A 92 -4.88 11.50 23.06
C PRO A 92 -4.66 10.14 23.75
N PRO A 93 -5.38 9.85 24.85
CA PRO A 93 -5.36 8.52 25.46
C PRO A 93 -5.78 7.44 24.45
N HIS A 94 -5.17 6.27 24.52
CA HIS A 94 -5.51 5.10 23.71
C HIS A 94 -5.64 3.87 24.61
N GLU A 95 -6.53 2.95 24.24
CA GLU A 95 -6.79 1.74 25.02
C GLU A 95 -5.63 0.75 24.89
N GLY A 96 -5.19 0.21 26.03
CA GLY A 96 -4.06 -0.72 26.08
C GLY A 96 -3.56 -0.95 27.49
N GLU A 97 -2.47 -1.69 27.58
CA GLU A 97 -1.79 -1.99 28.85
C GLU A 97 -0.37 -1.43 28.83
N TYR A 98 0.09 -1.00 30.01
CA TYR A 98 1.48 -0.60 30.23
C TYR A 98 2.16 -1.68 31.05
N ARG A 99 3.42 -1.96 30.73
CA ARG A 99 4.23 -2.95 31.44
C ARG A 99 5.71 -2.60 31.43
N PHE A 100 6.40 -3.06 32.46
CA PHE A 100 7.85 -3.20 32.44
C PHE A 100 8.21 -4.49 31.71
N LEU A 101 9.10 -4.40 30.72
CA LEU A 101 9.74 -5.57 30.15
C LEU A 101 10.96 -5.99 30.99
N ASP A 102 11.66 -5.00 31.54
CA ASP A 102 12.78 -5.15 32.47
C ASP A 102 12.95 -3.85 33.29
N ALA A 103 14.06 -3.73 34.03
CA ALA A 103 14.37 -2.58 34.87
C ALA A 103 14.51 -1.24 34.12
N HIS A 104 14.73 -1.28 32.80
CA HIS A 104 15.05 -0.13 31.95
C HIS A 104 14.05 0.09 30.82
N THR A 105 13.06 -0.79 30.66
CA THR A 105 12.20 -0.80 29.48
C THR A 105 10.74 -0.81 29.86
N VAL A 106 10.01 0.20 29.39
CA VAL A 106 8.56 0.31 29.52
C VAL A 106 7.93 0.10 28.14
N GLN A 107 6.85 -0.66 28.07
CA GLN A 107 6.10 -0.88 26.85
C GLN A 107 4.63 -0.59 27.07
N PHE A 108 4.03 0.10 26.10
CA PHE A 108 2.59 0.17 25.91
C PHE A 108 2.17 -0.79 24.78
N LEU A 109 1.24 -1.68 25.09
CA LEU A 109 0.61 -2.60 24.15
C LEU A 109 -0.83 -2.13 23.89
N PRO A 110 -1.16 -1.73 22.65
CA PRO A 110 -2.52 -1.28 22.33
C PRO A 110 -3.50 -2.45 22.38
N ALA A 111 -4.66 -2.25 23.03
CA ALA A 111 -5.75 -3.21 23.05
C ALA A 111 -6.61 -3.16 21.78
N THR A 112 -6.65 -1.99 21.13
CA THR A 112 -7.36 -1.74 19.87
C THR A 112 -6.41 -1.16 18.83
N ASN A 113 -6.72 -1.36 17.55
CA ASN A 113 -5.90 -0.85 16.44
C ASN A 113 -5.74 0.67 16.54
N TRP A 114 -4.55 1.17 16.22
CA TRP A 114 -4.32 2.60 16.08
C TRP A 114 -5.29 3.20 15.04
N PRO A 115 -6.05 4.25 15.39
CA PRO A 115 -6.95 4.90 14.44
C PRO A 115 -6.17 5.51 13.28
N ALA A 116 -6.62 5.37 12.04
CA ALA A 116 -5.92 5.92 10.88
C ALA A 116 -5.88 7.46 10.87
N LEU A 117 -4.82 8.03 10.29
CA LEU A 117 -4.67 9.48 10.04
C LEU A 117 -4.78 10.34 11.32
N LYS A 118 -4.25 9.83 12.44
CA LYS A 118 -4.19 10.50 13.75
C LYS A 118 -2.75 10.80 14.14
N GLN A 119 -2.62 11.66 15.12
CA GLN A 119 -1.37 12.03 15.76
C GLN A 119 -1.44 11.71 17.24
N PHE A 120 -0.41 11.04 17.75
CA PHE A 120 -0.21 10.74 19.16
C PHE A 120 1.07 11.41 19.65
N THR A 121 0.95 12.16 20.74
CA THR A 121 2.11 12.66 21.48
C THR A 121 2.46 11.64 22.54
N VAL A 122 3.65 11.06 22.44
CA VAL A 122 4.23 10.18 23.45
C VAL A 122 5.08 11.02 24.38
N LYS A 123 4.67 11.12 25.64
CA LYS A 123 5.40 11.84 26.68
C LYS A 123 6.08 10.84 27.61
N VAL A 124 7.37 11.07 27.83
CA VAL A 124 8.23 10.28 28.70
C VAL A 124 9.06 11.24 29.56
N ARG A 125 9.76 10.73 30.57
CA ARG A 125 10.56 11.59 31.46
C ARG A 125 11.62 12.35 30.66
N GLY A 126 11.48 13.68 30.62
CA GLY A 126 12.44 14.57 29.98
C GLY A 126 12.45 14.56 28.44
N SER A 127 11.51 13.85 27.79
CA SER A 127 11.41 13.81 26.33
C SER A 127 9.97 13.67 25.85
N GLN A 128 9.71 14.11 24.63
CA GLN A 128 8.44 13.91 23.97
C GLN A 128 8.69 13.60 22.50
N SER A 129 7.88 12.70 21.93
CA SER A 129 7.87 12.40 20.52
C SER A 129 6.45 12.45 19.96
N VAL A 130 6.35 12.75 18.69
CA VAL A 130 5.09 12.75 17.95
C VAL A 130 5.11 11.56 17.00
N LEU A 131 4.17 10.64 17.19
CA LEU A 131 3.94 9.50 16.31
C LEU A 131 2.67 9.74 15.50
N ARG A 132 2.73 9.45 14.19
CA ARG A 132 1.59 9.57 13.29
C ARG A 132 1.09 8.19 12.89
N THR A 133 -0.21 8.00 12.80
CA THR A 133 -0.75 6.72 12.35
C THR A 133 -0.94 6.73 10.85
N LEU A 134 -0.52 5.63 10.21
CA LEU A 134 -0.72 5.47 8.79
C LEU A 134 -2.09 4.83 8.51
N MET A 135 -2.73 5.30 7.46
CA MET A 135 -3.77 4.55 6.77
C MET A 135 -3.15 3.30 6.15
N VAL A 136 -3.89 2.19 6.19
CA VAL A 136 -3.54 0.99 5.41
C VAL A 136 -4.03 1.20 3.98
N PRO A 137 -3.21 0.91 2.95
CA PRO A 137 -3.65 1.01 1.56
C PRO A 137 -4.87 0.13 1.29
N PRO A 138 -5.64 0.41 0.22
CA PRO A 138 -6.74 -0.45 -0.15
C PRO A 138 -6.22 -1.85 -0.48
N THR A 139 -6.90 -2.87 0.02
CA THR A 139 -6.62 -4.28 -0.25
C THR A 139 -7.01 -4.69 -1.66
N ASP A 140 -7.91 -3.94 -2.29
CA ASP A 140 -8.36 -4.18 -3.66
C ASP A 140 -8.80 -2.86 -4.33
N THR A 141 -8.63 -2.79 -5.65
CA THR A 141 -9.04 -1.65 -6.48
C THR A 141 -9.71 -2.15 -7.76
N THR A 142 -10.77 -1.47 -8.19
CA THR A 142 -11.41 -1.70 -9.49
C THR A 142 -11.54 -0.37 -10.25
N PRO A 143 -10.84 -0.18 -11.39
CA PRO A 143 -9.92 -1.11 -12.04
C PRO A 143 -8.74 -1.52 -11.16
N GLY A 144 -8.18 -2.71 -11.43
CA GLY A 144 -6.99 -3.19 -10.73
C GLY A 144 -5.74 -2.42 -11.14
N ASP A 145 -4.70 -2.45 -10.29
CA ASP A 145 -3.41 -1.84 -10.62
C ASP A 145 -2.84 -2.42 -11.93
N GLY A 146 -2.30 -1.54 -12.78
CA GLY A 146 -1.75 -1.88 -14.08
C GLY A 146 -2.79 -2.19 -15.17
N ALA A 147 -4.10 -2.04 -14.90
CA ALA A 147 -5.15 -2.31 -15.86
C ALA A 147 -5.00 -1.47 -17.15
N ARG A 148 -5.30 -2.11 -18.29
CA ARG A 148 -5.12 -1.54 -19.63
C ARG A 148 -6.38 -1.67 -20.46
N ASP A 149 -6.40 -0.96 -21.58
CA ASP A 149 -7.50 -1.01 -22.55
C ASP A 149 -8.86 -0.75 -21.90
N LEU A 150 -8.87 0.18 -20.93
CA LEU A 150 -10.08 0.59 -20.24
C LEU A 150 -10.92 1.52 -21.13
N ASP A 151 -12.24 1.38 -21.04
CA ASP A 151 -13.16 2.44 -21.48
C ASP A 151 -12.96 3.71 -20.62
N PRO A 152 -13.58 4.85 -20.99
CA PRO A 152 -13.42 6.07 -20.22
C PRO A 152 -13.75 5.83 -18.75
N ILE A 153 -12.87 6.30 -17.86
CA ILE A 153 -12.96 5.98 -16.44
C ILE A 153 -13.90 6.99 -15.77
N GLU A 154 -15.12 6.55 -15.50
CA GLU A 154 -16.11 7.32 -14.74
C GLU A 154 -15.96 7.14 -13.24
N ARG A 155 -15.55 5.93 -12.81
CA ARG A 155 -15.52 5.54 -11.40
C ARG A 155 -14.38 4.60 -11.08
N ILE A 156 -13.91 4.66 -9.84
CA ILE A 156 -12.95 3.73 -9.25
C ILE A 156 -13.53 3.21 -7.93
N ILE A 157 -13.49 1.90 -7.72
CA ILE A 157 -13.89 1.28 -6.45
C ILE A 157 -12.64 0.93 -5.67
N LEU A 158 -12.60 1.31 -4.40
CA LEU A 158 -11.53 0.99 -3.46
C LEU A 158 -12.09 0.16 -2.32
N VAL A 159 -11.32 -0.84 -1.89
CA VAL A 159 -11.67 -1.69 -0.75
C VAL A 159 -10.63 -1.50 0.33
N PHE A 160 -11.01 -1.02 1.51
CA PHE A 160 -10.12 -0.83 2.64
C PHE A 160 -10.37 -1.86 3.75
N PRO A 161 -9.32 -2.25 4.48
CA PRO A 161 -9.45 -3.18 5.60
C PRO A 161 -10.16 -2.55 6.81
N ASN A 162 -10.03 -1.24 6.97
CA ASN A 162 -10.65 -0.47 8.05
C ASN A 162 -11.64 0.57 7.48
N GLU A 163 -12.60 0.97 8.30
CA GLU A 163 -13.52 2.05 7.97
C GLU A 163 -12.78 3.39 8.03
N LEU A 164 -13.03 4.25 7.04
CA LEU A 164 -12.43 5.56 6.85
C LEU A 164 -13.55 6.53 6.50
N SER A 165 -13.41 7.80 6.89
CA SER A 165 -14.38 8.79 6.46
C SER A 165 -14.22 9.07 4.96
N PRO A 166 -15.32 9.23 4.19
CA PRO A 166 -15.23 9.61 2.77
C PRO A 166 -14.41 10.88 2.56
N ALA A 167 -14.55 11.87 3.45
CA ALA A 167 -13.81 13.12 3.39
C ALA A 167 -12.29 12.94 3.56
N ASP A 168 -11.85 12.00 4.40
CA ASP A 168 -10.42 11.70 4.53
C ASP A 168 -9.88 11.05 3.25
N ILE A 169 -10.65 10.15 2.63
CA ILE A 169 -10.28 9.53 1.35
C ILE A 169 -10.14 10.59 0.24
N GLU A 170 -11.11 11.51 0.13
CA GLU A 170 -11.06 12.61 -0.85
C GLU A 170 -9.82 13.49 -0.70
N ARG A 171 -9.40 13.76 0.53
CA ARG A 171 -8.22 14.57 0.83
C ARG A 171 -6.91 13.84 0.53
N MET A 172 -6.90 12.52 0.66
CA MET A 172 -5.69 11.69 0.54
C MET A 172 -5.41 11.19 -0.88
N ILE A 173 -6.41 11.25 -1.76
CA ILE A 173 -6.30 10.74 -3.12
C ILE A 173 -6.13 11.89 -4.11
N SER A 174 -5.19 11.70 -5.04
CA SER A 174 -5.05 12.54 -6.22
C SER A 174 -4.78 11.67 -7.44
N PHE A 175 -5.08 12.18 -8.62
CA PHE A 175 -4.80 11.50 -9.88
C PHE A 175 -3.95 12.38 -10.76
N GLU A 176 -2.91 11.81 -11.35
CA GLU A 176 -2.20 12.43 -12.46
C GLU A 176 -2.65 11.78 -13.76
N VAL A 177 -3.21 12.59 -14.65
CA VAL A 177 -3.70 12.16 -15.96
C VAL A 177 -2.76 12.69 -17.03
N LYS A 178 -2.20 11.78 -17.82
CA LYS A 178 -1.29 12.08 -18.94
C LYS A 178 -1.83 11.50 -20.24
N PRO A 179 -1.68 12.18 -21.39
CA PRO A 179 -1.87 11.54 -22.68
C PRO A 179 -0.93 10.34 -22.84
N LEU A 180 -1.40 9.25 -23.45
CA LEU A 180 -0.55 8.15 -23.88
C LEU A 180 0.46 8.66 -24.92
N PRO A 181 1.71 8.13 -24.95
CA PRO A 181 2.22 6.99 -24.16
C PRO A 181 2.53 7.29 -22.68
N GLY A 182 2.37 8.53 -22.22
CA GLY A 182 2.64 8.91 -20.83
C GLY A 182 4.12 9.09 -20.51
N VAL A 183 4.94 9.36 -21.52
CA VAL A 183 6.37 9.68 -21.40
C VAL A 183 6.65 11.10 -21.91
N GLY A 184 7.59 11.80 -21.28
CA GLY A 184 7.98 13.17 -21.64
C GLY A 184 7.29 14.26 -20.80
N ARG A 185 7.59 15.53 -21.12
CA ARG A 185 7.02 16.72 -20.47
C ARG A 185 5.63 17.10 -21.01
N MET A 186 4.86 16.13 -21.49
CA MET A 186 3.49 16.41 -21.93
C MET A 186 2.68 16.96 -20.74
N GLU A 187 1.77 17.90 -21.03
CA GLU A 187 0.93 18.49 -20.00
C GLU A 187 0.17 17.39 -19.24
N SER A 188 0.40 17.32 -17.94
CA SER A 188 -0.35 16.47 -17.04
C SER A 188 -1.43 17.28 -16.36
N VAL A 189 -2.60 16.68 -16.22
CA VAL A 189 -3.70 17.23 -15.43
C VAL A 189 -3.69 16.53 -14.08
N ILE A 190 -3.63 17.31 -13.01
CA ILE A 190 -3.77 16.79 -11.65
C ILE A 190 -5.23 16.95 -11.23
N LEU A 191 -5.88 15.84 -10.94
CA LEU A 191 -7.22 15.80 -10.35
C LEU A 191 -7.09 15.60 -8.83
N THR A 192 -7.87 16.37 -8.08
CA THR A 192 -7.88 16.43 -6.61
C THR A 192 -9.28 16.15 -6.08
N GLY A 193 -9.50 16.23 -4.77
CA GLY A 193 -10.82 16.03 -4.16
C GLY A 193 -11.94 16.96 -4.65
N ASN A 194 -11.63 17.98 -5.48
CA ASN A 194 -12.66 18.81 -6.14
C ASN A 194 -13.17 18.18 -7.46
N ASP A 195 -12.44 17.22 -8.02
CA ASP A 195 -12.67 16.65 -9.34
C ASP A 195 -13.38 15.29 -9.29
N PHE A 196 -13.64 14.78 -8.09
CA PHE A 196 -14.38 13.55 -7.86
C PHE A 196 -15.09 13.60 -6.50
N THR A 197 -16.04 12.69 -6.30
CA THR A 197 -16.74 12.50 -5.02
C THR A 197 -16.54 11.08 -4.53
N VAL A 198 -16.44 10.90 -3.21
CA VAL A 198 -16.33 9.58 -2.55
C VAL A 198 -17.63 9.25 -1.83
N LYS A 199 -18.13 8.04 -2.05
CA LYS A 199 -19.24 7.48 -1.26
C LYS A 199 -18.87 6.09 -0.75
N MET A 200 -19.21 5.82 0.50
CA MET A 200 -19.18 4.46 1.02
C MET A 200 -20.32 3.67 0.37
N LEU A 201 -20.02 2.46 -0.09
CA LEU A 201 -21.02 1.53 -0.60
C LEU A 201 -21.56 0.70 0.57
N ASP A 202 -22.86 0.40 0.53
CA ASP A 202 -23.50 -0.43 1.55
C ASP A 202 -22.81 -1.80 1.65
N LYS A 203 -22.67 -2.28 2.89
CA LYS A 203 -22.13 -3.60 3.19
C LYS A 203 -23.10 -4.64 2.65
N THR A 204 -22.82 -5.23 1.49
CA THR A 204 -23.56 -6.41 1.00
C THR A 204 -23.34 -7.58 1.96
N ASP A 205 -24.39 -8.39 2.19
CA ASP A 205 -24.46 -9.49 3.17
C ASP A 205 -23.30 -10.52 3.11
N ALA A 206 -22.48 -10.51 2.06
CA ALA A 206 -21.39 -11.45 1.82
C ALA A 206 -19.97 -10.95 2.16
N GLY A 207 -19.77 -9.78 2.78
CA GLY A 207 -18.40 -9.40 3.15
C GLY A 207 -18.26 -8.11 3.94
N ARG A 208 -17.57 -8.21 5.09
CA ARG A 208 -17.21 -7.11 6.01
C ARG A 208 -16.20 -6.10 5.42
N SER A 209 -16.15 -5.94 4.10
CA SER A 209 -15.19 -5.09 3.42
C SER A 209 -15.67 -3.64 3.36
N ASN A 210 -14.81 -2.68 3.67
CA ASN A 210 -15.15 -1.26 3.59
C ASN A 210 -14.94 -0.79 2.14
N ARG A 211 -16.02 -0.73 1.35
CA ARG A 211 -15.98 -0.42 -0.07
C ARG A 211 -16.37 1.04 -0.31
N TYR A 212 -15.62 1.72 -1.15
CA TYR A 212 -15.86 3.11 -1.52
C TYR A 212 -15.88 3.23 -3.03
N VAL A 213 -16.81 4.04 -3.55
CA VAL A 213 -16.84 4.42 -4.95
C VAL A 213 -16.40 5.87 -5.07
N LEU A 214 -15.37 6.08 -5.89
CA LEU A 214 -14.93 7.38 -6.37
C LEU A 214 -15.63 7.61 -7.71
N THR A 215 -16.35 8.72 -7.84
CA THR A 215 -16.99 9.11 -9.10
C THR A 215 -16.41 10.43 -9.57
N PHE A 216 -15.79 10.43 -10.75
CA PHE A 216 -15.21 11.64 -11.33
C PHE A 216 -16.29 12.60 -11.81
N SER A 217 -16.07 13.90 -11.63
CA SER A 217 -16.95 14.96 -12.12
C SER A 217 -17.04 15.00 -13.64
N ALA A 218 -15.94 14.63 -14.31
CA ALA A 218 -15.87 14.39 -15.75
C ALA A 218 -15.12 13.07 -15.99
N PRO A 219 -15.57 12.22 -16.92
CA PRO A 219 -14.91 10.95 -17.20
C PRO A 219 -13.49 11.17 -17.70
N ILE A 220 -12.57 10.28 -17.32
CA ILE A 220 -11.24 10.26 -17.91
C ILE A 220 -11.34 9.59 -19.28
N GLU A 221 -11.26 10.41 -20.32
CA GLU A 221 -11.40 10.02 -21.73
C GLU A 221 -10.37 8.99 -22.21
N PHE A 222 -10.55 8.51 -23.44
CA PHE A 222 -9.59 7.66 -24.13
C PHE A 222 -8.20 8.29 -24.28
N GLY A 223 -7.22 7.44 -24.56
CA GLY A 223 -5.84 7.84 -24.82
C GLY A 223 -5.10 8.37 -23.60
N LYS A 224 -5.44 7.96 -22.38
CA LYS A 224 -4.84 8.43 -21.13
C LYS A 224 -4.12 7.33 -20.34
N ARG A 225 -3.03 7.72 -19.68
CA ARG A 225 -2.45 7.05 -18.52
C ARG A 225 -2.87 7.82 -17.27
N VAL A 226 -3.36 7.10 -16.27
CA VAL A 226 -3.80 7.65 -14.99
C VAL A 226 -2.94 7.05 -13.89
N THR A 227 -2.30 7.88 -13.09
CA THR A 227 -1.59 7.45 -11.89
C THR A 227 -2.35 7.97 -10.67
N MET A 228 -3.04 7.08 -9.97
CA MET A 228 -3.67 7.38 -8.68
C MET A 228 -2.60 7.36 -7.59
N ARG A 229 -2.55 8.43 -6.80
CA ARG A 229 -1.65 8.60 -5.67
C ARG A 229 -2.48 8.65 -4.39
N ILE A 230 -2.20 7.73 -3.46
CA ILE A 230 -2.84 7.67 -2.15
C ILE A 230 -1.80 8.01 -1.09
N ARG A 231 -2.04 9.09 -0.35
CA ARG A 231 -1.24 9.45 0.82
C ARG A 231 -1.73 8.66 2.03
N LEU A 232 -0.90 7.79 2.57
CA LEU A 232 -1.17 6.99 3.77
C LEU A 232 -1.01 7.81 5.07
N SER A 233 -0.49 9.03 4.98
CA SER A 233 -0.27 9.95 6.09
C SER A 233 -0.73 11.35 5.69
N LEU A 234 -1.10 12.16 6.69
CA LEU A 234 -1.28 13.61 6.51
C LEU A 234 0.07 14.36 6.42
N ASP A 235 1.16 13.68 6.76
CA ASP A 235 2.53 14.18 6.72
C ASP A 235 3.28 13.52 5.57
N ASP A 236 3.64 14.33 4.57
CA ASP A 236 4.31 13.90 3.34
C ASP A 236 5.81 13.56 3.57
N ASP A 237 6.39 13.92 4.72
CA ASP A 237 7.81 13.68 5.03
C ASP A 237 8.08 12.26 5.57
N ILE A 238 7.03 11.46 5.78
CA ILE A 238 7.16 10.10 6.31
C ILE A 238 7.51 9.11 5.16
N PRO A 239 8.63 8.36 5.26
CA PRO A 239 8.96 7.33 4.27
C PRO A 239 7.86 6.25 4.17
N GLY A 240 7.53 5.85 2.94
CA GLY A 240 6.49 4.84 2.70
C GLY A 240 5.05 5.33 2.90
N SER A 241 4.84 6.64 3.02
CA SER A 241 3.51 7.26 3.16
C SER A 241 2.77 7.45 1.83
N LEU A 242 3.30 6.98 0.71
CA LEU A 242 2.69 7.14 -0.61
C LEU A 242 2.58 5.78 -1.31
N VAL A 243 1.39 5.47 -1.80
CA VAL A 243 1.12 4.32 -2.67
C VAL A 243 0.56 4.80 -4.00
N THR A 244 0.97 4.16 -5.08
CA THR A 244 0.58 4.53 -6.44
C THR A 244 -0.06 3.36 -7.17
N TYR A 245 -1.09 3.65 -7.96
CA TYR A 245 -1.76 2.69 -8.84
C TYR A 245 -1.82 3.29 -10.25
N ASP A 246 -1.56 2.48 -11.27
CA ASP A 246 -1.50 2.90 -12.67
C ASP A 246 -2.64 2.27 -13.49
N PHE A 247 -3.35 3.09 -14.26
CA PHE A 247 -4.41 2.67 -15.19
C PHE A 247 -4.16 3.23 -16.58
N ARG A 248 -4.65 2.53 -17.62
CA ARG A 248 -4.57 2.99 -19.01
C ARG A 248 -5.89 2.76 -19.74
N THR A 249 -6.44 3.83 -20.31
CA THR A 249 -7.59 3.73 -21.20
C THR A 249 -7.15 3.25 -22.58
N LYS A 250 -8.08 2.70 -23.37
CA LYS A 250 -7.88 2.40 -24.80
C LYS A 250 -7.35 3.63 -25.52
N GLN A 251 -6.57 3.42 -26.58
CA GLN A 251 -6.26 4.51 -27.49
C GLN A 251 -7.53 5.02 -28.15
N GLU A 252 -7.56 6.31 -28.42
CA GLU A 252 -8.63 6.92 -29.19
C GLU A 252 -8.69 6.27 -30.58
N PHE A 253 -9.86 5.78 -30.97
CA PHE A 253 -10.05 5.28 -32.32
C PHE A 253 -9.90 6.44 -33.31
N ARG A 254 -9.01 6.27 -34.29
CA ARG A 254 -8.83 7.22 -35.37
C ARG A 254 -8.94 6.48 -36.69
N LEU A 255 -9.89 6.91 -37.52
CA LEU A 255 -10.00 6.45 -38.88
C LEU A 255 -8.80 7.00 -39.66
N ALA A 256 -7.82 6.15 -39.96
CA ALA A 256 -6.61 6.58 -40.69
C ALA A 256 -6.84 6.63 -42.20
N ALA A 257 -7.65 5.71 -42.73
CA ALA A 257 -7.98 5.63 -44.15
C ALA A 257 -9.28 4.86 -44.37
N VAL A 258 -9.97 5.16 -45.47
CA VAL A 258 -11.14 4.44 -45.98
C VAL A 258 -10.83 3.90 -47.37
N GLY A 259 -11.28 2.71 -47.72
CA GLY A 259 -10.95 2.13 -49.01
C GLY A 259 -11.61 0.79 -49.31
N SER A 260 -11.48 0.35 -50.56
CA SER A 260 -11.95 -0.95 -51.05
C SER A 260 -10.88 -1.58 -51.95
N GLY A 261 -10.67 -2.90 -51.81
CA GLY A 261 -9.63 -3.64 -52.53
C GLY A 261 -8.22 -3.10 -52.23
N SER A 262 -7.47 -2.76 -53.28
CA SER A 262 -6.13 -2.15 -53.19
C SER A 262 -6.13 -0.64 -53.00
N THR A 263 -7.30 0.02 -53.02
CA THR A 263 -7.39 1.48 -52.91
C THR A 263 -7.64 1.88 -51.46
N ARG A 264 -6.81 2.77 -50.91
CA ARG A 264 -6.99 3.40 -49.59
C ARG A 264 -6.83 4.91 -49.71
N LEU A 265 -7.84 5.65 -49.24
CA LEU A 265 -7.86 7.10 -49.19
C LEU A 265 -7.62 7.53 -47.73
N PRO A 266 -6.56 8.32 -47.44
CA PRO A 266 -6.30 8.78 -46.08
C PRO A 266 -7.41 9.73 -45.62
N VAL A 267 -7.75 9.67 -44.32
CA VAL A 267 -8.69 10.62 -43.71
C VAL A 267 -7.87 11.69 -43.00
N ALA A 268 -8.08 12.95 -43.39
CA ALA A 268 -7.41 14.08 -42.76
C ALA A 268 -7.93 14.30 -41.33
N THR A 269 -7.01 14.48 -40.37
CA THR A 269 -7.34 14.65 -38.94
C THR A 269 -8.19 15.87 -38.61
N ASN A 270 -8.18 16.90 -39.45
CA ASN A 270 -8.93 18.15 -39.25
C ASN A 270 -10.11 18.31 -40.22
N GLY A 271 -10.53 17.21 -40.87
CA GLY A 271 -11.40 17.26 -42.02
C GLY A 271 -10.68 17.71 -43.29
N SER A 272 -11.27 17.42 -44.42
CA SER A 272 -10.77 17.80 -45.74
C SER A 272 -11.88 18.58 -46.45
N VAL A 273 -11.61 19.86 -46.71
CA VAL A 273 -12.48 20.71 -47.54
C VAL A 273 -12.05 20.48 -48.97
N TYR A 274 -12.88 19.77 -49.73
CA TYR A 274 -12.68 19.61 -51.16
C TYR A 274 -13.35 20.77 -51.89
N SER A 275 -12.66 21.38 -52.85
CA SER A 275 -13.31 22.31 -53.77
C SER A 275 -14.30 21.54 -54.65
N LEU A 276 -15.29 22.24 -55.23
CA LEU A 276 -16.29 21.62 -56.11
C LEU A 276 -15.64 20.86 -57.28
N GLU A 277 -14.46 21.31 -57.71
CA GLU A 277 -13.62 20.72 -58.77
C GLU A 277 -12.95 19.39 -58.36
N GLN A 278 -12.90 19.09 -57.05
CA GLN A 278 -12.30 17.89 -56.48
C GLN A 278 -13.34 16.87 -56.02
N ALA A 279 -14.64 17.15 -56.19
CA ALA A 279 -15.69 16.17 -55.94
C ALA A 279 -15.61 15.06 -57.00
N ILE A 280 -15.57 13.80 -56.54
CA ILE A 280 -15.55 12.63 -57.42
C ILE A 280 -16.99 12.40 -57.93
N ASP A 281 -17.17 12.39 -59.25
CA ASP A 281 -18.41 11.96 -59.95
C ASP A 281 -18.66 10.44 -59.81
#